data_AF-A0A7T8BBE3-F1
#
_entry.id   AF-A0A7T8BBE3-F1
#
_cell.length_a   1.000
_cell.length_b   1.000
_cell.length_c   1.000
_cell.angle_alpha   90.00
_cell.angle_beta   90.00
_cell.angle_gamma   90.00
#
_symmetry.space_group_name_H-M   'P 1'
#
loop_
_entity.id
_entity.type
_entity.pdbx_description
1 polymer ?
#
loop_
_entity_poly.entity_id
_entity_poly.type
_entity_poly.pdbx_seq_one_letter_code
_entity_poly.pdbx_strand_id
1 'polypeptide(L)'
;MKKTMVLYIITPLLLALASCEDSGGGTYAGRSSRQFYAQDIYQSELQNKSVYYTVNAVHLAENSTCIVYADRNAGVSIATAETIAAEFQNNIVYKITNAFGPFGDLDGNRKLILLLLDIRDGYSGSGYVAGYFNPSDMFQRSTRYPYSNQADMIYLDTNPGQPGTTEFYSTIAHELQHQINFTASVDYRIIGNTIYDMDTWIDEGLSSAAEYIYRGGHYTQRINYFNSDRGGTISKGNNFFVWQNDANVLDEYATVYLFFQWLRIQSGGTGIYKNIIQSPDYDYHAVTAAATSIGGPYSDWGTLMREWLLANYVNSATGTLGYKGEIQTTTYAISDNTRNLLPGEGVYSKINTQFDVTDTGNIRYAGATKNSTLISTTTPYTGTRLLTFNSNDSNAVFNTSGNIVSSAYETGQLTGNGDSRSVVEAGRQAYQNPGKYPVDAAAILGERERTFDGTDLLYGKN
;
A
#
# COMPACT_ATOMS: atom_id res chain seq x y z
N MET A 1 20.91 62.53 19.18
CA MET A 1 21.46 61.68 18.12
C MET A 1 20.32 60.87 17.51
N LYS A 2 19.91 61.21 16.28
CA LYS A 2 18.90 60.47 15.51
C LYS A 2 19.53 59.17 15.02
N LYS A 3 18.96 58.02 15.36
CA LYS A 3 19.27 56.74 14.70
C LYS A 3 18.16 56.42 13.72
N THR A 4 18.57 56.35 12.46
CA THR A 4 17.77 56.07 11.27
C THR A 4 17.16 54.68 11.36
N MET A 5 15.84 54.61 11.22
CA MET A 5 15.07 53.37 11.06
C MET A 5 15.14 52.98 9.58
N VAL A 6 15.80 51.87 9.25
CA VAL A 6 15.83 51.31 7.90
C VAL A 6 14.72 50.27 7.81
N LEU A 7 13.69 50.60 7.04
CA LEU A 7 12.58 49.74 6.67
C LEU A 7 13.07 48.77 5.58
N TYR A 8 13.29 47.51 5.91
CA TYR A 8 13.48 46.47 4.89
C TYR A 8 12.10 46.10 4.33
N ILE A 9 11.78 46.67 3.18
CA ILE A 9 10.70 46.19 2.32
C ILE A 9 11.17 44.83 1.78
N ILE A 10 10.66 43.74 2.36
CA ILE A 10 10.82 42.40 1.80
C ILE A 10 9.83 42.31 0.65
N THR A 11 10.34 42.50 -0.57
CA THR A 11 9.64 42.15 -1.81
C THR A 11 9.40 40.64 -1.83
N PRO A 12 8.19 40.16 -2.16
CA PRO A 12 7.99 38.74 -2.41
C PRO A 12 8.83 38.36 -3.63
N LEU A 13 9.79 37.46 -3.42
CA LEU A 13 10.57 36.86 -4.50
C LEU A 13 9.61 35.95 -5.27
N LEU A 14 9.03 36.49 -6.33
CA LEU A 14 8.29 35.74 -7.34
C LEU A 14 9.29 34.75 -7.95
N LEU A 15 9.24 33.48 -7.52
CA LEU A 15 10.00 32.41 -8.18
C LEU A 15 9.36 32.22 -9.56
N ALA A 16 9.96 32.83 -10.58
CA ALA A 16 9.61 32.56 -11.96
C ALA A 16 9.99 31.11 -12.27
N LEU A 17 9.00 30.21 -12.27
CA LEU A 17 9.09 28.94 -12.98
C LEU A 17 9.40 29.27 -14.44
N ALA A 18 10.64 29.00 -14.87
CA ALA A 18 11.04 29.18 -16.26
C ALA A 18 10.34 28.11 -17.11
N SER A 19 9.09 28.38 -17.51
CA SER A 19 8.43 27.66 -18.59
C SER A 19 9.08 28.10 -19.91
N CYS A 20 9.97 27.27 -20.45
CA CYS A 20 10.45 27.49 -21.80
C CYS A 20 9.36 27.06 -22.78
N GLU A 21 8.88 27.99 -23.61
CA GLU A 21 7.99 27.67 -24.74
C GLU A 21 8.79 26.96 -25.82
N ASP A 22 8.33 25.78 -26.23
CA ASP A 22 9.00 25.00 -27.27
C ASP A 22 8.73 25.59 -28.66
N SER A 23 9.79 26.07 -29.31
CA SER A 23 9.79 26.64 -30.66
C SER A 23 10.04 25.60 -31.77
N GLY A 24 10.14 24.31 -31.43
CA GLY A 24 10.33 23.23 -32.40
C GLY A 24 9.02 22.69 -32.99
N GLY A 25 8.89 22.68 -34.32
CA GLY A 25 7.78 22.06 -35.03
C GLY A 25 7.75 20.54 -34.80
N GLY A 26 6.72 20.04 -34.11
CA GLY A 26 6.49 18.64 -33.76
C GLY A 26 5.18 18.46 -32.98
N THR A 27 4.87 17.24 -32.53
CA THR A 27 3.61 16.87 -31.84
C THR A 27 3.28 17.75 -30.62
N TYR A 28 4.28 18.39 -30.02
CA TYR A 28 4.15 19.20 -28.80
C TYR A 28 4.51 20.68 -28.98
N ALA A 29 4.56 21.17 -30.23
CA ALA A 29 4.95 22.55 -30.54
C ALA A 29 4.14 23.58 -29.74
N GLY A 30 4.82 24.58 -29.16
CA GLY A 30 4.20 25.65 -28.38
C GLY A 30 3.74 25.26 -26.97
N ARG A 31 3.96 24.01 -26.53
CA ARG A 31 3.68 23.60 -25.14
C ARG A 31 4.86 23.93 -24.24
N SER A 32 4.57 24.30 -22.99
CA SER A 32 5.60 24.48 -21.97
C SER A 32 6.12 23.13 -21.48
N SER A 33 7.39 23.11 -21.05
CA SER A 33 8.00 21.94 -20.41
C SER A 33 8.56 22.26 -19.04
N ARG A 34 8.62 21.25 -18.19
CA ARG A 34 9.25 21.27 -16.86
C ARG A 34 10.19 20.08 -16.75
N GLN A 35 11.36 20.29 -16.13
CA GLN A 35 12.25 19.20 -15.76
C GLN A 35 11.84 18.62 -14.40
N PHE A 36 11.78 17.31 -14.32
CA PHE A 36 11.50 16.54 -13.11
C PHE A 36 12.68 15.61 -12.80
N TYR A 37 12.84 15.27 -11.53
CA TYR A 37 13.62 14.11 -11.11
C TYR A 37 12.71 12.89 -11.02
N ALA A 38 13.20 11.71 -11.42
CA ALA A 38 12.51 10.44 -11.27
C ALA A 38 13.49 9.39 -10.75
N GLN A 39 13.00 8.40 -10.01
CA GLN A 39 13.84 7.32 -9.50
C GLN A 39 14.06 6.26 -10.59
N ASP A 40 15.32 5.85 -10.77
CA ASP A 40 15.69 4.66 -11.54
C ASP A 40 15.52 3.45 -10.62
N ILE A 41 14.36 2.81 -10.69
CA ILE A 41 13.97 1.72 -9.79
C ILE A 41 14.91 0.54 -9.98
N TYR A 42 15.20 0.16 -11.22
CA TYR A 42 16.10 -0.95 -11.53
C TYR A 42 17.50 -0.76 -10.95
N GLN A 43 18.10 0.42 -11.17
CA GLN A 43 19.41 0.72 -10.61
C GLN A 43 19.36 0.86 -9.09
N SER A 44 18.24 1.34 -8.53
CA SER A 44 18.08 1.46 -7.09
C SER A 44 18.10 0.11 -6.38
N GLU A 45 17.42 -0.88 -6.96
CA GLU A 45 17.41 -2.27 -6.47
C GLU A 45 18.80 -2.90 -6.58
N LEU A 46 19.44 -2.83 -7.74
CA LEU A 46 20.77 -3.42 -7.97
C LEU A 46 21.85 -2.86 -7.03
N GLN A 47 21.75 -1.59 -6.66
CA GLN A 47 22.74 -0.90 -5.85
C GLN A 47 22.34 -0.81 -4.37
N ASN A 48 21.14 -1.27 -4.00
CA ASN A 48 20.55 -1.10 -2.69
C ASN A 48 20.65 0.35 -2.18
N LYS A 49 20.35 1.31 -3.06
CA LYS A 49 20.43 2.76 -2.82
C LYS A 49 19.62 3.51 -3.87
N SER A 50 18.89 4.55 -3.48
CA SER A 50 18.15 5.39 -4.44
C SER A 50 19.05 6.02 -5.51
N VAL A 51 18.74 5.73 -6.77
CA VAL A 51 19.37 6.31 -7.97
C VAL A 51 18.33 7.14 -8.72
N TYR A 52 18.70 8.33 -9.18
CA TYR A 52 17.77 9.28 -9.82
C TYR A 52 18.26 9.69 -11.22
N TYR A 53 17.32 10.04 -12.08
CA TYR A 53 17.56 10.63 -13.39
C TYR A 53 16.62 11.83 -13.62
N THR A 54 16.85 12.59 -14.70
CA THR A 54 16.02 13.73 -15.08
C THR A 54 15.09 13.38 -16.23
N VAL A 55 13.88 13.94 -16.19
CA VAL A 55 12.84 13.81 -17.21
C VAL A 55 12.46 15.21 -17.68
N ASN A 56 12.55 15.47 -18.98
CA ASN A 56 12.07 16.71 -19.57
C ASN A 56 10.63 16.51 -20.06
N ALA A 57 9.66 16.83 -19.20
CA ALA A 57 8.26 16.54 -19.45
C ALA A 57 7.52 17.76 -20.01
N VAL A 58 6.60 17.52 -20.94
CA VAL A 58 5.74 18.52 -21.57
C VAL A 58 4.41 18.59 -20.83
N HIS A 59 3.90 19.80 -20.62
CA HIS A 59 2.56 20.03 -20.10
C HIS A 59 1.50 19.73 -21.18
N LEU A 60 0.71 18.65 -20.99
CA LEU A 60 -0.24 18.17 -22.00
C LEU A 60 -1.70 18.53 -21.71
N ALA A 61 -2.13 18.44 -20.45
CA ALA A 61 -3.51 18.74 -20.05
C ALA A 61 -3.58 19.23 -18.60
N GLU A 62 -4.60 20.01 -18.28
CA GLU A 62 -4.83 20.55 -16.94
C GLU A 62 -6.31 20.82 -16.72
N ASN A 63 -6.79 20.58 -15.51
CA ASN A 63 -8.12 20.98 -15.06
C ASN A 63 -8.05 21.52 -13.63
N SER A 64 -9.17 21.53 -12.90
CA SER A 64 -9.20 22.07 -11.53
C SER A 64 -8.60 21.15 -10.46
N THR A 65 -8.27 19.90 -10.79
CA THR A 65 -7.80 18.88 -9.83
C THR A 65 -6.46 18.26 -10.19
N CYS A 66 -5.99 18.36 -11.44
CA CYS A 66 -4.69 17.83 -11.82
C CYS A 66 -4.02 18.60 -12.96
N ILE A 67 -2.72 18.37 -13.08
CA ILE A 67 -1.87 18.77 -14.21
C ILE A 67 -1.22 17.49 -14.75
N VAL A 68 -1.34 17.24 -16.06
CA VAL A 68 -0.74 16.08 -16.73
C VAL A 68 0.51 16.52 -17.46
N TYR A 69 1.65 16.01 -16.99
CA TYR A 69 2.94 16.10 -17.66
C TYR A 69 3.31 14.75 -18.27
N ALA A 70 3.97 14.75 -19.43
CA ALA A 70 4.50 13.51 -20.00
C ALA A 70 5.93 13.71 -20.53
N ASP A 71 6.80 12.71 -20.35
CA ASP A 71 8.07 12.66 -21.06
C ASP A 71 7.80 12.77 -22.57
N ARG A 72 8.59 13.59 -23.27
CA ARG A 72 8.52 13.76 -24.73
C ARG A 72 8.57 12.42 -25.46
N ASN A 73 9.29 11.45 -24.92
CA ASN A 73 9.48 10.12 -25.52
C ASN A 73 8.41 9.11 -25.10
N ALA A 74 7.50 9.44 -24.17
CA ALA A 74 6.46 8.53 -23.67
C ALA A 74 5.33 8.25 -24.70
N GLY A 75 5.32 8.95 -25.84
CA GLY A 75 4.32 8.72 -26.89
C GLY A 75 2.87 9.08 -26.53
N VAL A 76 2.66 9.86 -25.46
CA VAL A 76 1.33 10.24 -24.97
C VAL A 76 0.73 11.36 -25.80
N SER A 77 -0.41 11.10 -26.46
CA SER A 77 -1.13 12.15 -27.20
C SER A 77 -1.81 13.16 -26.27
N ILE A 78 -2.02 14.40 -26.75
CA ILE A 78 -2.77 15.43 -26.01
C ILE A 78 -4.19 14.94 -25.67
N ALA A 79 -4.88 14.31 -26.63
CA ALA A 79 -6.23 13.79 -26.41
C ALA A 79 -6.26 12.69 -25.33
N THR A 80 -5.24 11.84 -25.27
CA THR A 80 -5.07 10.85 -24.20
C THR A 80 -4.87 11.54 -22.86
N ALA A 81 -4.01 12.55 -22.78
CA ALA A 81 -3.77 13.32 -21.55
C ALA A 81 -5.04 14.05 -21.07
N GLU A 82 -5.83 14.63 -21.98
CA GLU A 82 -7.11 15.26 -21.68
C GLU A 82 -8.13 14.25 -21.13
N THR A 83 -8.17 13.04 -21.70
CA THR A 83 -9.03 11.95 -21.20
C THR A 83 -8.60 11.51 -19.80
N ILE A 84 -7.30 11.39 -19.55
CA ILE A 84 -6.76 11.06 -18.22
C ILE A 84 -7.12 12.15 -17.20
N ALA A 85 -6.93 13.42 -17.54
CA ALA A 85 -7.28 14.53 -16.66
C ALA A 85 -8.79 14.50 -16.33
N ALA A 86 -9.64 14.28 -17.33
CA ALA A 86 -11.09 14.19 -17.14
C ALA A 86 -11.49 12.99 -16.26
N GLU A 87 -10.89 11.82 -16.46
CA GLU A 87 -11.16 10.63 -15.62
C GLU A 87 -10.73 10.85 -14.17
N PHE A 88 -9.55 11.46 -13.97
CA PHE A 88 -9.07 11.81 -12.64
C PHE A 88 -10.05 12.72 -11.90
N GLN A 89 -10.47 13.82 -12.54
CA GLN A 89 -11.38 14.81 -11.96
C GLN A 89 -12.78 14.23 -11.68
N ASN A 90 -13.36 13.54 -12.66
CA ASN A 90 -14.78 13.19 -12.62
C ASN A 90 -15.05 11.89 -11.86
N ASN A 91 -14.07 10.99 -11.79
CA ASN A 91 -14.27 9.65 -11.24
C ASN A 91 -13.29 9.32 -10.11
N ILE A 92 -11.99 9.48 -10.32
CA ILE A 92 -10.98 8.99 -9.38
C ILE A 92 -10.95 9.83 -8.11
N VAL A 93 -10.72 11.15 -8.22
CA VAL A 93 -10.51 12.04 -7.08
C VAL A 93 -11.65 11.94 -6.08
N TYR A 94 -12.90 12.08 -6.54
CA TYR A 94 -14.06 12.04 -5.63
C TYR A 94 -14.20 10.69 -4.92
N LYS A 95 -14.08 9.57 -5.66
CA LYS A 95 -14.22 8.22 -5.09
C LYS A 95 -13.14 7.94 -4.04
N ILE A 96 -11.89 8.25 -4.35
CA ILE A 96 -10.75 7.94 -3.48
C ILE A 96 -10.73 8.90 -2.28
N THR A 97 -10.91 10.20 -2.48
CA THR A 97 -10.91 11.15 -1.37
C THR A 97 -12.09 10.98 -0.41
N ASN A 98 -13.26 10.55 -0.91
CA ASN A 98 -14.38 10.21 -0.04
C ASN A 98 -14.08 8.99 0.86
N ALA A 99 -13.34 8.01 0.35
CA ALA A 99 -12.99 6.79 1.08
C ALA A 99 -11.83 6.97 2.06
N PHE A 100 -10.84 7.81 1.73
CA PHE A 100 -9.58 7.87 2.48
C PHE A 100 -9.30 9.26 3.11
N GLY A 101 -9.88 10.33 2.58
CA GLY A 101 -9.56 11.70 2.97
C GLY A 101 -8.90 12.50 1.83
N PRO A 102 -8.63 13.80 2.04
CA PRO A 102 -8.02 14.64 1.01
C PRO A 102 -6.56 14.24 0.74
N PHE A 103 -6.10 14.46 -0.48
CA PHE A 103 -4.69 14.41 -0.83
C PHE A 103 -4.01 15.74 -0.43
N GLY A 104 -2.70 15.72 -0.19
CA GLY A 104 -1.91 16.90 0.14
C GLY A 104 -1.85 17.93 -1.00
N ASP A 105 -1.70 19.20 -0.63
CA ASP A 105 -1.63 20.36 -1.53
C ASP A 105 -0.50 21.30 -1.06
N LEU A 106 0.74 20.94 -1.38
CA LEU A 106 1.96 21.62 -0.95
C LEU A 106 2.06 23.04 -1.50
N ASP A 107 1.71 23.24 -2.77
CA ASP A 107 1.82 24.55 -3.43
C ASP A 107 0.53 25.39 -3.40
N GLY A 108 -0.55 24.84 -2.81
CA GLY A 108 -1.83 25.51 -2.62
C GLY A 108 -2.64 25.69 -3.91
N ASN A 109 -2.26 25.03 -4.99
CA ASN A 109 -2.93 25.14 -6.28
C ASN A 109 -4.13 24.17 -6.43
N ARG A 110 -4.30 23.24 -5.47
CA ARG A 110 -5.34 22.20 -5.39
C ARG A 110 -5.27 21.13 -6.49
N LYS A 111 -4.11 20.93 -7.08
CA LYS A 111 -3.89 20.02 -8.21
C LYS A 111 -2.78 19.03 -7.91
N LEU A 112 -3.04 17.77 -8.20
CA LEU A 112 -2.01 16.74 -8.25
C LEU A 112 -1.32 16.74 -9.61
N ILE A 113 0.01 16.65 -9.64
CA ILE A 113 0.74 16.38 -10.88
C ILE A 113 0.70 14.88 -11.20
N LEU A 114 0.24 14.55 -12.40
CA LEU A 114 0.34 13.22 -13.00
C LEU A 114 1.51 13.23 -13.97
N LEU A 115 2.66 12.63 -13.60
CA LEU A 115 3.83 12.54 -14.47
C LEU A 115 3.87 11.19 -15.19
N LEU A 116 3.66 11.22 -16.50
CA LEU A 116 3.69 10.06 -17.37
C LEU A 116 5.09 9.88 -17.98
N LEU A 117 5.69 8.71 -17.79
CA LEU A 117 7.03 8.39 -18.27
C LEU A 117 7.18 6.89 -18.51
N ASP A 118 8.20 6.49 -19.26
CA ASP A 118 8.66 5.09 -19.30
C ASP A 118 9.51 4.87 -18.05
N ILE A 119 8.95 4.19 -17.05
CA ILE A 119 9.62 4.03 -15.75
C ILE A 119 10.79 3.07 -15.91
N ARG A 120 11.98 3.49 -15.45
CA ARG A 120 13.18 2.64 -15.47
C ARG A 120 13.14 1.60 -14.36
N ASP A 121 12.42 0.51 -14.60
CA ASP A 121 12.21 -0.60 -13.65
C ASP A 121 12.85 -1.93 -14.10
N GLY A 122 13.49 -1.95 -15.26
CA GLY A 122 14.16 -3.13 -15.79
C GLY A 122 13.21 -4.11 -16.48
N TYR A 123 12.01 -3.67 -16.85
CA TYR A 123 11.04 -4.47 -17.59
C TYR A 123 11.67 -5.17 -18.80
N SER A 124 11.59 -6.51 -18.79
CA SER A 124 12.10 -7.38 -19.85
C SER A 124 11.08 -8.43 -20.31
N GLY A 125 9.80 -8.23 -19.97
CA GLY A 125 8.68 -9.09 -20.41
C GLY A 125 7.81 -9.68 -19.30
N SER A 126 8.17 -9.53 -18.02
CA SER A 126 7.35 -9.99 -16.89
C SER A 126 7.58 -9.17 -15.62
N GLY A 127 6.51 -8.66 -15.01
CA GLY A 127 6.56 -7.80 -13.82
C GLY A 127 7.12 -6.40 -14.14
N TYR A 128 6.43 -5.35 -13.72
CA TYR A 128 6.85 -3.96 -13.94
C TYR A 128 6.20 -3.07 -12.87
N VAL A 129 6.79 -1.89 -12.64
CA VAL A 129 6.24 -0.88 -11.75
C VAL A 129 5.28 0.00 -12.55
N ALA A 130 3.98 -0.18 -12.33
CA ALA A 130 2.95 0.54 -13.08
C ALA A 130 2.85 2.03 -12.70
N GLY A 131 3.27 2.37 -11.48
CA GLY A 131 3.28 3.72 -10.95
C GLY A 131 3.98 3.73 -9.59
N TYR A 132 4.27 4.92 -9.10
CA TYR A 132 4.73 5.10 -7.72
C TYR A 132 4.42 6.52 -7.21
N PHE A 133 4.32 6.64 -5.90
CA PHE A 133 4.40 7.88 -5.15
C PHE A 133 5.76 7.99 -4.45
N ASN A 134 6.39 9.18 -4.50
CA ASN A 134 7.63 9.44 -3.78
C ASN A 134 7.41 10.56 -2.73
N PRO A 135 7.37 10.24 -1.43
CA PRO A 135 7.20 11.23 -0.37
C PRO A 135 8.24 12.35 -0.41
N SER A 136 9.46 12.07 -0.88
CA SER A 136 10.55 13.05 -0.95
C SER A 136 10.22 14.27 -1.81
N ASP A 137 9.31 14.12 -2.78
CA ASP A 137 8.87 15.23 -3.64
C ASP A 137 8.02 16.26 -2.90
N MET A 138 7.46 15.90 -1.74
CA MET A 138 6.65 16.80 -0.92
C MET A 138 7.49 17.74 -0.03
N PHE A 139 8.83 17.71 -0.15
CA PHE A 139 9.73 18.52 0.67
C PHE A 139 10.46 19.57 -0.14
N GLN A 140 10.92 20.64 0.51
CA GLN A 140 11.90 21.54 -0.11
C GLN A 140 13.19 20.80 -0.50
N ARG A 141 13.75 21.21 -1.64
CA ARG A 141 15.05 20.69 -2.09
C ARG A 141 16.14 21.10 -1.12
N SER A 142 16.86 20.13 -0.59
CA SER A 142 17.87 20.33 0.45
C SER A 142 18.98 19.28 0.33
N THR A 143 19.98 19.32 1.21
CA THR A 143 20.99 18.24 1.32
C THR A 143 20.36 16.90 1.69
N ARG A 144 19.23 16.90 2.42
CA ARG A 144 18.46 15.71 2.77
C ARG A 144 17.60 15.21 1.61
N TYR A 145 16.99 16.12 0.86
CA TYR A 145 16.13 15.82 -0.29
C TYR A 145 16.65 16.48 -1.57
N PRO A 146 17.84 16.09 -2.09
CA PRO A 146 18.48 16.79 -3.21
C PRO A 146 17.72 16.64 -4.53
N TYR A 147 16.92 15.58 -4.66
CA TYR A 147 16.15 15.26 -5.86
C TYR A 147 14.65 15.52 -5.73
N SER A 148 14.20 16.17 -4.66
CA SER A 148 12.79 16.55 -4.51
C SER A 148 12.32 17.38 -5.71
N ASN A 149 11.14 17.09 -6.24
CA ASN A 149 10.44 17.92 -7.20
C ASN A 149 9.65 19.07 -6.59
N GLN A 150 9.51 19.12 -5.26
CA GLN A 150 8.77 20.13 -4.50
C GLN A 150 7.33 20.27 -5.01
N ALA A 151 6.63 19.14 -5.13
CA ALA A 151 5.27 19.08 -5.67
C ALA A 151 4.50 17.86 -5.16
N ASP A 152 3.18 18.00 -5.06
CA ASP A 152 2.24 16.90 -4.90
C ASP A 152 2.11 16.17 -6.23
N MET A 153 2.73 14.99 -6.34
CA MET A 153 2.81 14.30 -7.62
C MET A 153 2.85 12.78 -7.49
N ILE A 154 2.40 12.12 -8.55
CA ILE A 154 2.54 10.68 -8.75
C ILE A 154 3.13 10.39 -10.13
N TYR A 155 3.83 9.27 -10.23
CA TYR A 155 4.52 8.80 -11.42
C TYR A 155 3.72 7.63 -12.02
N LEU A 156 3.55 7.63 -13.33
CA LEU A 156 2.71 6.65 -14.03
C LEU A 156 3.44 6.11 -15.26
N ASP A 157 3.54 4.79 -15.32
CA ASP A 157 4.25 4.11 -16.39
C ASP A 157 3.50 4.14 -17.73
N THR A 158 4.25 4.35 -18.80
CA THR A 158 3.73 4.41 -20.18
C THR A 158 4.21 3.26 -21.05
N ASN A 159 5.07 2.39 -20.52
CA ASN A 159 5.55 1.20 -21.20
C ASN A 159 6.13 0.17 -20.20
N PRO A 160 5.47 -0.98 -19.96
CA PRO A 160 4.33 -1.52 -20.70
C PRO A 160 2.96 -0.95 -20.26
N GLY A 161 2.91 -0.01 -19.32
CA GLY A 161 1.70 0.69 -18.93
C GLY A 161 0.97 1.32 -20.12
N GLN A 162 -0.36 1.36 -20.09
CA GLN A 162 -1.16 1.83 -21.22
C GLN A 162 -2.03 3.03 -20.82
N PRO A 163 -1.57 4.27 -21.05
CA PRO A 163 -2.30 5.48 -20.73
C PRO A 163 -3.73 5.47 -21.28
N GLY A 164 -4.70 5.75 -20.41
CA GLY A 164 -6.12 5.81 -20.78
C GLY A 164 -6.92 4.49 -20.64
N THR A 165 -6.27 3.40 -20.24
CA THR A 165 -6.94 2.12 -19.96
C THR A 165 -7.50 2.03 -18.53
N THR A 166 -8.41 1.08 -18.28
CA THR A 166 -8.96 0.88 -16.92
C THR A 166 -7.88 0.46 -15.92
N GLU A 167 -6.90 -0.32 -16.37
CA GLU A 167 -5.74 -0.73 -15.60
C GLU A 167 -4.89 0.49 -15.20
N PHE A 168 -4.60 1.38 -16.16
CA PHE A 168 -3.87 2.61 -15.88
C PHE A 168 -4.60 3.53 -14.90
N TYR A 169 -5.91 3.70 -15.04
CA TYR A 169 -6.70 4.46 -14.06
C TYR A 169 -6.77 3.80 -12.68
N SER A 170 -6.75 2.46 -12.63
CA SER A 170 -6.65 1.71 -11.37
C SER A 170 -5.31 1.99 -10.69
N THR A 171 -4.23 2.11 -11.45
CA THR A 171 -2.92 2.55 -10.93
C THR A 171 -2.97 3.97 -10.40
N ILE A 172 -3.61 4.92 -11.12
CA ILE A 172 -3.78 6.28 -10.60
C ILE A 172 -4.50 6.28 -9.24
N ALA A 173 -5.55 5.46 -9.08
CA ALA A 173 -6.26 5.33 -7.82
C ALA A 173 -5.38 4.74 -6.70
N HIS A 174 -4.54 3.76 -7.04
CA HIS A 174 -3.56 3.15 -6.14
C HIS A 174 -2.53 4.18 -5.66
N GLU A 175 -1.86 4.88 -6.58
CA GLU A 175 -0.83 5.86 -6.22
C GLU A 175 -1.38 7.10 -5.50
N LEU A 176 -2.61 7.52 -5.84
CA LEU A 176 -3.29 8.58 -5.11
C LEU A 176 -3.53 8.17 -3.66
N GLN A 177 -3.81 6.90 -3.37
CA GLN A 177 -4.00 6.44 -2.00
C GLN A 177 -2.70 6.56 -1.19
N HIS A 178 -1.54 6.19 -1.75
CA HIS A 178 -0.25 6.38 -1.08
C HIS A 178 0.00 7.84 -0.70
N GLN A 179 -0.29 8.78 -1.61
CA GLN A 179 -0.14 10.22 -1.31
C GLN A 179 -1.08 10.66 -0.17
N ILE A 180 -2.34 10.22 -0.20
CA ILE A 180 -3.32 10.51 0.86
C ILE A 180 -2.84 9.90 2.19
N ASN A 181 -2.27 8.69 2.18
CA ASN A 181 -1.78 8.03 3.38
C ASN A 181 -0.61 8.77 4.00
N PHE A 182 0.34 9.19 3.16
CA PHE A 182 1.46 10.02 3.60
C PHE A 182 0.98 11.36 4.19
N THR A 183 0.02 12.01 3.52
CA THR A 183 -0.61 13.24 4.03
C THR A 183 -1.29 12.98 5.38
N ALA A 184 -2.01 11.87 5.54
CA ALA A 184 -2.64 11.47 6.78
C ALA A 184 -1.61 11.20 7.91
N SER A 185 -0.40 10.74 7.59
CA SER A 185 0.65 10.56 8.60
C SER A 185 1.05 11.89 9.25
N VAL A 186 1.04 12.99 8.48
CA VAL A 186 1.28 14.35 8.98
C VAL A 186 0.14 14.82 9.87
N ASP A 187 -1.10 14.41 9.59
CA ASP A 187 -2.27 14.90 10.34
C ASP A 187 -2.53 14.07 11.62
N TYR A 188 -2.23 12.77 11.61
CA TYR A 188 -2.63 11.85 12.68
C TYR A 188 -1.48 11.14 13.40
N ARG A 189 -0.31 10.98 12.76
CA ARG A 189 0.78 10.11 13.25
C ARG A 189 2.05 10.88 13.59
N ILE A 190 1.89 11.98 14.33
CA ILE A 190 3.01 12.75 14.86
C ILE A 190 3.20 12.43 16.35
N ILE A 191 4.42 11.97 16.70
CA ILE A 191 4.84 11.83 18.09
C ILE A 191 6.07 12.71 18.31
N GLY A 192 5.89 13.79 19.08
CA GLY A 192 6.91 14.83 19.22
C GLY A 192 7.16 15.53 17.89
N ASN A 193 8.39 15.45 17.38
CA ASN A 193 8.79 16.03 16.09
C ASN A 193 8.98 14.96 15.00
N THR A 194 8.51 13.74 15.22
CA THR A 194 8.68 12.63 14.27
C THR A 194 7.34 12.25 13.66
N ILE A 195 7.30 12.14 12.34
CA ILE A 195 6.18 11.55 11.61
C ILE A 195 6.44 10.06 11.48
N TYR A 196 5.42 9.27 11.79
CA TYR A 196 5.44 7.83 11.63
C TYR A 196 4.66 7.42 10.39
N ASP A 197 5.35 6.80 9.45
CA ASP A 197 4.72 6.19 8.29
C ASP A 197 3.92 4.95 8.70
N MET A 198 2.80 4.77 8.02
CA MET A 198 1.98 3.57 8.14
C MET A 198 2.78 2.34 7.72
N ASP A 199 2.61 1.22 8.44
CA ASP A 199 3.23 -0.04 8.08
C ASP A 199 2.89 -0.42 6.64
N THR A 200 3.90 -0.86 5.89
CA THR A 200 3.81 -1.06 4.44
C THR A 200 2.64 -1.95 4.04
N TRP A 201 2.37 -3.03 4.78
CA TRP A 201 1.24 -3.90 4.45
C TRP A 201 -0.12 -3.21 4.62
N ILE A 202 -0.24 -2.23 5.52
CA ILE A 202 -1.48 -1.47 5.69
C ILE A 202 -1.60 -0.46 4.55
N ASP A 203 -0.52 0.23 4.22
CA ASP A 203 -0.47 1.18 3.10
C ASP A 203 -0.87 0.50 1.78
N GLU A 204 -0.19 -0.60 1.43
CA GLU A 204 -0.47 -1.41 0.23
C GLU A 204 -1.87 -2.05 0.24
N GLY A 205 -2.38 -2.39 1.42
CA GLY A 205 -3.74 -2.89 1.61
C GLY A 205 -4.81 -1.84 1.33
N LEU A 206 -4.59 -0.60 1.77
CA LEU A 206 -5.46 0.53 1.47
C LEU A 206 -5.33 0.95 0.00
N SER A 207 -4.15 0.93 -0.60
CA SER A 207 -3.96 1.14 -2.05
C SER A 207 -4.69 0.08 -2.88
N SER A 208 -4.59 -1.19 -2.48
CA SER A 208 -5.36 -2.29 -3.09
C SER A 208 -6.88 -2.11 -2.92
N ALA A 209 -7.33 -1.49 -1.82
CA ALA A 209 -8.73 -1.11 -1.64
C ALA A 209 -9.15 0.05 -2.56
N ALA A 210 -8.26 1.01 -2.84
CA ALA A 210 -8.50 2.10 -3.79
C ALA A 210 -8.75 1.56 -5.21
N GLU A 211 -8.03 0.52 -5.63
CA GLU A 211 -8.28 -0.20 -6.89
C GLU A 211 -9.73 -0.73 -6.94
N TYR A 212 -10.21 -1.41 -5.88
CA TYR A 212 -11.58 -1.91 -5.79
C TYR A 212 -12.61 -0.77 -5.89
N ILE A 213 -12.39 0.32 -5.14
CA ILE A 213 -13.29 1.48 -5.09
C ILE A 213 -13.41 2.13 -6.46
N TYR A 214 -12.27 2.36 -7.13
CA TYR A 214 -12.26 2.96 -8.45
C TYR A 214 -13.02 2.09 -9.46
N ARG A 215 -12.68 0.80 -9.53
CA ARG A 215 -13.26 -0.18 -10.46
C ARG A 215 -14.74 -0.47 -10.17
N GLY A 216 -15.21 -0.22 -8.95
CA GLY A 216 -16.56 -0.56 -8.50
C GLY A 216 -16.80 -2.07 -8.39
N GLY A 217 -15.74 -2.86 -8.25
CA GLY A 217 -15.80 -4.31 -8.25
C GLY A 217 -14.45 -4.98 -8.02
N HIS A 218 -14.47 -6.29 -7.82
CA HIS A 218 -13.26 -7.04 -7.45
C HIS A 218 -12.21 -7.07 -8.55
N TYR A 219 -10.95 -6.90 -8.14
CA TYR A 219 -9.82 -7.13 -9.02
C TYR A 219 -9.52 -8.64 -9.11
N THR A 220 -10.14 -9.30 -10.10
CA THR A 220 -10.11 -10.76 -10.25
C THR A 220 -8.70 -11.34 -10.31
N GLN A 221 -7.70 -10.58 -10.79
CA GLN A 221 -6.32 -11.05 -10.85
C GLN A 221 -5.75 -11.37 -9.46
N ARG A 222 -6.00 -10.54 -8.43
CA ARG A 222 -5.54 -10.78 -7.04
C ARG A 222 -6.14 -12.07 -6.47
N ILE A 223 -7.45 -12.27 -6.67
CA ILE A 223 -8.18 -13.47 -6.22
C ILE A 223 -7.68 -14.73 -6.94
N ASN A 224 -7.49 -14.65 -8.27
CA ASN A 224 -6.98 -15.75 -9.06
C ASN A 224 -5.55 -16.13 -8.65
N TYR A 225 -4.72 -15.14 -8.33
CA TYR A 225 -3.35 -15.36 -7.88
C TYR A 225 -3.34 -16.19 -6.59
N PHE A 226 -4.09 -15.75 -5.56
CA PHE A 226 -4.28 -16.49 -4.32
C PHE A 226 -4.78 -17.93 -4.55
N ASN A 227 -5.84 -18.09 -5.34
CA ASN A 227 -6.47 -19.40 -5.57
C ASN A 227 -5.57 -20.37 -6.33
N SER A 228 -4.80 -19.85 -7.29
CA SER A 228 -3.89 -20.65 -8.09
C SER A 228 -2.65 -21.07 -7.30
N ASP A 229 -2.17 -20.22 -6.38
CA ASP A 229 -0.97 -20.45 -5.55
C ASP A 229 0.16 -21.06 -6.40
N ARG A 230 0.51 -20.38 -7.49
CA ARG A 230 1.39 -20.94 -8.54
C ARG A 230 2.79 -21.26 -8.01
N GLY A 231 3.28 -20.46 -7.06
CA GLY A 231 4.57 -20.66 -6.39
C GLY A 231 4.54 -21.64 -5.22
N GLY A 232 3.35 -22.03 -4.74
CA GLY A 232 3.18 -22.94 -3.59
C GLY A 232 3.56 -22.32 -2.23
N THR A 233 3.79 -21.01 -2.19
CA THR A 233 4.27 -20.23 -1.05
C THR A 233 3.13 -19.83 -0.11
N ILE A 234 1.94 -19.52 -0.64
CA ILE A 234 0.76 -19.15 0.15
C ILE A 234 0.29 -20.34 0.99
N SER A 235 0.17 -21.53 0.38
CA SER A 235 -0.19 -22.75 1.12
C SER A 235 0.84 -23.14 2.20
N LYS A 236 2.06 -22.60 2.08
CA LYS A 236 3.17 -22.75 3.01
C LYS A 236 3.29 -21.62 4.04
N GLY A 237 2.31 -20.72 4.07
CA GLY A 237 2.14 -19.70 5.11
C GLY A 237 2.38 -18.27 4.64
N ASN A 238 2.95 -18.05 3.44
CA ASN A 238 3.30 -16.70 3.00
C ASN A 238 2.05 -15.81 2.91
N ASN A 239 2.14 -14.62 3.51
CA ASN A 239 1.11 -13.60 3.45
C ASN A 239 1.68 -12.20 3.68
N PHE A 240 0.80 -11.20 3.65
CA PHE A 240 1.11 -9.78 3.70
C PHE A 240 1.76 -9.24 4.98
N PHE A 241 1.67 -9.91 6.13
CA PHE A 241 1.94 -9.23 7.40
C PHE A 241 3.41 -8.85 7.58
N VAL A 242 4.31 -9.76 7.24
CA VAL A 242 5.73 -9.45 7.04
C VAL A 242 5.92 -9.19 5.56
N TRP A 243 5.87 -7.92 5.18
CA TRP A 243 5.98 -7.50 3.78
C TRP A 243 7.37 -7.81 3.19
N GLN A 244 7.42 -8.18 1.91
CA GLN A 244 8.63 -8.51 1.14
C GLN A 244 9.50 -9.60 1.80
N ASN A 245 8.87 -10.56 2.48
CA ASN A 245 9.56 -11.69 3.11
C ASN A 245 9.95 -12.79 2.10
N ASP A 246 9.37 -12.73 0.89
CA ASP A 246 9.58 -13.64 -0.23
C ASP A 246 9.91 -12.86 -1.51
N ALA A 247 10.48 -13.54 -2.51
CA ALA A 247 10.84 -12.92 -3.79
C ALA A 247 9.58 -12.65 -4.64
N ASN A 248 8.47 -13.33 -4.30
CA ASN A 248 7.20 -13.18 -4.96
C ASN A 248 6.24 -12.27 -4.18
N VAL A 249 6.45 -10.96 -4.30
CA VAL A 249 5.57 -9.93 -3.70
C VAL A 249 4.10 -10.07 -4.13
N LEU A 250 3.81 -10.76 -5.24
CA LEU A 250 2.45 -10.97 -5.71
C LEU A 250 1.60 -11.81 -4.75
N ASP A 251 2.21 -12.70 -3.97
CA ASP A 251 1.51 -13.44 -2.90
C ASP A 251 1.04 -12.50 -1.78
N GLU A 252 1.90 -11.55 -1.41
CA GLU A 252 1.64 -10.55 -0.37
C GLU A 252 0.54 -9.61 -0.85
N TYR A 253 0.61 -9.13 -2.11
CA TYR A 253 -0.48 -8.36 -2.70
C TYR A 253 -1.82 -9.13 -2.80
N ALA A 254 -1.76 -10.43 -3.13
CA ALA A 254 -2.97 -11.23 -3.22
C ALA A 254 -3.64 -11.40 -1.84
N THR A 255 -2.81 -11.66 -0.81
CA THR A 255 -3.30 -11.86 0.56
C THR A 255 -3.71 -10.56 1.24
N VAL A 256 -2.99 -9.44 1.02
CA VAL A 256 -3.36 -8.13 1.58
C VAL A 256 -4.68 -7.63 1.00
N TYR A 257 -4.88 -7.80 -0.32
CA TYR A 257 -6.14 -7.49 -0.97
C TYR A 257 -7.28 -8.26 -0.31
N LEU A 258 -7.12 -9.57 -0.12
CA LEU A 258 -8.13 -10.40 0.54
C LEU A 258 -8.42 -9.96 1.98
N PHE A 259 -7.40 -9.62 2.76
CA PHE A 259 -7.59 -9.14 4.14
C PHE A 259 -8.37 -7.83 4.19
N PHE A 260 -8.02 -6.84 3.37
CA PHE A 260 -8.73 -5.56 3.34
C PHE A 260 -10.13 -5.67 2.73
N GLN A 261 -10.36 -6.60 1.81
CA GLN A 261 -11.72 -6.91 1.36
C GLN A 261 -12.52 -7.60 2.46
N TRP A 262 -11.93 -8.51 3.24
CA TRP A 262 -12.58 -9.13 4.38
C TRP A 262 -13.01 -8.07 5.41
N LEU A 263 -12.11 -7.16 5.80
CA LEU A 263 -12.41 -6.05 6.70
C LEU A 263 -13.61 -5.22 6.22
N ARG A 264 -13.64 -4.83 4.93
CA ARG A 264 -14.76 -4.10 4.31
C ARG A 264 -16.08 -4.87 4.37
N ILE A 265 -16.04 -6.13 3.96
CA ILE A 265 -17.24 -6.99 3.90
C ILE A 265 -17.81 -7.20 5.30
N GLN A 266 -16.94 -7.39 6.29
CA GLN A 266 -17.35 -7.65 7.66
C GLN A 266 -17.84 -6.40 8.39
N SER A 267 -17.23 -5.23 8.14
CA SER A 267 -17.66 -3.93 8.70
C SER A 267 -18.86 -3.31 7.97
N GLY A 268 -19.28 -3.88 6.83
CA GLY A 268 -20.46 -3.45 6.09
C GLY A 268 -20.21 -2.37 5.04
N GLY A 269 -18.95 -2.03 4.74
CA GLY A 269 -18.64 -1.09 3.66
C GLY A 269 -17.21 -0.53 3.72
N THR A 270 -16.93 0.42 2.83
CA THR A 270 -15.60 1.04 2.68
C THR A 270 -15.24 2.00 3.82
N GLY A 271 -16.17 2.31 4.72
CA GLY A 271 -15.96 3.22 5.85
C GLY A 271 -14.84 2.77 6.80
N ILE A 272 -14.57 1.47 6.89
CA ILE A 272 -13.44 0.96 7.69
C ILE A 272 -12.08 1.47 7.20
N TYR A 273 -11.91 1.70 5.90
CA TYR A 273 -10.65 2.18 5.34
C TYR A 273 -10.31 3.59 5.85
N LYS A 274 -11.32 4.45 5.96
CA LYS A 274 -11.18 5.78 6.55
C LYS A 274 -10.78 5.71 8.02
N ASN A 275 -11.37 4.77 8.77
CA ASN A 275 -11.04 4.59 10.18
C ASN A 275 -9.58 4.13 10.37
N ILE A 276 -9.07 3.27 9.47
CA ILE A 276 -7.67 2.82 9.50
C ILE A 276 -6.73 3.97 9.16
N ILE A 277 -6.94 4.67 8.04
CA ILE A 277 -6.01 5.68 7.56
C ILE A 277 -5.93 6.92 8.47
N GLN A 278 -7.01 7.24 9.18
CA GLN A 278 -7.07 8.36 10.14
C GLN A 278 -6.70 7.95 11.57
N SER A 279 -6.24 6.70 11.78
CA SER A 279 -5.78 6.25 13.09
C SER A 279 -4.51 7.01 13.51
N PRO A 280 -4.37 7.35 14.81
CA PRO A 280 -3.09 7.81 15.36
C PRO A 280 -2.04 6.70 15.40
N ASP A 281 -2.46 5.44 15.33
CA ASP A 281 -1.58 4.30 15.21
C ASP A 281 -1.16 4.10 13.73
N TYR A 282 0.02 3.53 13.54
CA TYR A 282 0.61 3.28 12.23
C TYR A 282 0.87 1.80 11.95
N ASP A 283 0.70 0.95 12.95
CA ASP A 283 0.93 -0.50 12.88
C ASP A 283 -0.41 -1.26 12.97
N TYR A 284 -0.37 -2.54 13.35
CA TYR A 284 -1.56 -3.39 13.47
C TYR A 284 -2.66 -2.79 14.38
N HIS A 285 -2.32 -1.91 15.33
CA HIS A 285 -3.29 -1.27 16.21
C HIS A 285 -4.30 -0.42 15.43
N ALA A 286 -3.88 0.21 14.32
CA ALA A 286 -4.78 0.96 13.44
C ALA A 286 -5.88 0.06 12.87
N VAL A 287 -5.53 -1.18 12.55
CA VAL A 287 -6.47 -2.16 12.00
C VAL A 287 -7.35 -2.78 13.08
N THR A 288 -6.78 -3.19 14.22
CA THR A 288 -7.58 -3.79 15.32
C THR A 288 -8.53 -2.78 15.94
N ALA A 289 -8.14 -1.51 16.05
CA ALA A 289 -9.02 -0.43 16.48
C ALA A 289 -10.22 -0.26 15.53
N ALA A 290 -9.97 -0.23 14.21
CA ALA A 290 -11.03 -0.11 13.21
C ALA A 290 -11.92 -1.38 13.14
N ALA A 291 -11.34 -2.56 13.35
CA ALA A 291 -12.02 -3.85 13.31
C ALA A 291 -13.02 -4.04 14.46
N THR A 292 -12.96 -3.23 15.53
CA THR A 292 -14.00 -3.23 16.59
C THR A 292 -15.42 -3.00 16.05
N SER A 293 -15.54 -2.28 14.93
CA SER A 293 -16.81 -2.04 14.24
C SER A 293 -17.47 -3.30 13.66
N ILE A 294 -16.70 -4.37 13.43
CA ILE A 294 -17.21 -5.66 12.91
C ILE A 294 -18.06 -6.37 13.97
N GLY A 295 -17.78 -6.14 15.26
CA GLY A 295 -18.39 -6.85 16.38
C GLY A 295 -17.69 -8.19 16.65
N GLY A 296 -17.08 -8.30 17.84
CA GLY A 296 -16.26 -9.44 18.25
C GLY A 296 -15.01 -8.98 19.00
N PRO A 297 -14.18 -9.90 19.52
CA PRO A 297 -12.94 -9.56 20.23
C PRO A 297 -11.80 -9.20 19.25
N TYR A 298 -12.09 -8.40 18.21
CA TYR A 298 -11.16 -8.06 17.13
C TYR A 298 -10.21 -6.90 17.44
N SER A 299 -10.27 -6.37 18.68
CA SER A 299 -9.19 -5.56 19.24
C SER A 299 -7.92 -6.40 19.50
N ASP A 300 -8.05 -7.72 19.59
CA ASP A 300 -6.93 -8.66 19.71
C ASP A 300 -6.45 -9.12 18.32
N TRP A 301 -5.17 -8.87 18.02
CA TRP A 301 -4.56 -9.20 16.74
C TRP A 301 -4.60 -10.69 16.44
N GLY A 302 -4.27 -11.54 17.42
CA GLY A 302 -4.25 -13.00 17.23
C GLY A 302 -5.63 -13.55 16.85
N THR A 303 -6.69 -13.01 17.45
CA THR A 303 -8.07 -13.35 17.12
C THR A 303 -8.47 -12.85 15.74
N LEU A 304 -8.16 -11.60 15.40
CA LEU A 304 -8.42 -11.03 14.08
C LEU A 304 -7.74 -11.84 12.97
N MET A 305 -6.45 -12.16 13.15
CA MET A 305 -5.65 -12.93 12.20
C MET A 305 -6.18 -14.37 12.06
N ARG A 306 -6.48 -15.06 13.17
CA ARG A 306 -7.11 -16.39 13.14
C ARG A 306 -8.40 -16.38 12.32
N GLU A 307 -9.26 -15.39 12.58
CA GLU A 307 -10.57 -15.30 11.94
C GLU A 307 -10.44 -15.13 10.42
N TRP A 308 -9.57 -14.21 9.98
CA TRP A 308 -9.33 -14.00 8.55
C TRP A 308 -8.69 -15.23 7.88
N LEU A 309 -7.67 -15.84 8.51
CA LEU A 309 -7.08 -17.08 8.00
C LEU A 309 -8.18 -18.12 7.80
N LEU A 310 -8.97 -18.42 8.84
CA LEU A 310 -10.08 -19.35 8.74
C LEU A 310 -11.14 -18.93 7.71
N ALA A 311 -11.40 -17.63 7.50
CA ALA A 311 -12.33 -17.17 6.48
C ALA A 311 -11.91 -17.61 5.07
N ASN A 312 -10.60 -17.67 4.78
CA ASN A 312 -10.08 -18.17 3.51
C ASN A 312 -10.35 -19.67 3.30
N TYR A 313 -10.38 -20.46 4.37
CA TYR A 313 -10.65 -21.90 4.29
C TYR A 313 -12.15 -22.21 4.35
N VAL A 314 -12.85 -21.67 5.35
CA VAL A 314 -14.25 -21.96 5.65
C VAL A 314 -15.15 -21.43 4.54
N ASN A 315 -14.88 -20.22 4.04
CA ASN A 315 -15.59 -19.59 2.93
C ASN A 315 -17.12 -19.57 3.13
N SER A 316 -17.55 -19.24 4.36
CA SER A 316 -18.96 -19.14 4.74
C SER A 316 -19.65 -17.96 4.05
N ALA A 317 -20.92 -18.18 3.65
CA ALA A 317 -21.79 -17.13 3.15
C ALA A 317 -22.37 -16.22 4.27
N THR A 318 -22.21 -16.61 5.53
CA THR A 318 -22.71 -15.86 6.69
C THR A 318 -21.66 -15.74 7.79
N GLY A 319 -21.74 -14.69 8.60
CA GLY A 319 -20.77 -14.43 9.67
C GLY A 319 -19.39 -14.02 9.15
N THR A 320 -18.40 -14.15 10.01
CA THR A 320 -17.03 -13.65 9.83
C THR A 320 -16.08 -14.67 9.20
N LEU A 321 -16.42 -15.96 9.23
CA LEU A 321 -15.62 -17.06 8.67
C LEU A 321 -15.81 -17.23 7.15
N GLY A 322 -15.80 -16.11 6.41
CA GLY A 322 -15.87 -16.09 4.96
C GLY A 322 -16.02 -14.67 4.41
N TYR A 323 -16.35 -14.59 3.12
CA TYR A 323 -16.51 -13.33 2.38
C TYR A 323 -17.97 -13.03 2.04
N LYS A 324 -18.93 -13.60 2.79
CA LYS A 324 -20.38 -13.42 2.57
C LYS A 324 -20.82 -13.71 1.12
N GLY A 325 -20.11 -14.61 0.44
CA GLY A 325 -20.34 -14.97 -0.97
C GLY A 325 -19.73 -14.02 -2.00
N GLU A 326 -19.15 -12.87 -1.61
CA GLU A 326 -18.55 -11.90 -2.55
C GLU A 326 -17.25 -12.42 -3.19
N ILE A 327 -16.44 -13.16 -2.42
CA ILE A 327 -15.17 -13.74 -2.86
C ILE A 327 -15.18 -15.24 -2.57
N GLN A 328 -14.62 -16.03 -3.49
CA GLN A 328 -14.40 -17.46 -3.32
C GLN A 328 -12.90 -17.76 -3.29
N THR A 329 -12.46 -18.35 -2.18
CA THR A 329 -11.06 -18.70 -1.92
C THR A 329 -10.83 -20.21 -1.95
N THR A 330 -9.61 -20.60 -2.34
CA THR A 330 -9.12 -21.97 -2.30
C THR A 330 -7.85 -22.02 -1.45
N THR A 331 -7.88 -22.86 -0.42
CA THR A 331 -6.72 -23.13 0.46
C THR A 331 -6.32 -24.58 0.36
N TYR A 332 -5.03 -24.86 0.58
CA TYR A 332 -4.48 -26.21 0.50
C TYR A 332 -3.89 -26.62 1.85
N ALA A 333 -4.08 -27.90 2.22
CA ALA A 333 -3.40 -28.48 3.37
C ALA A 333 -2.04 -29.06 2.98
N ILE A 334 -1.04 -28.86 3.83
CA ILE A 334 0.30 -29.41 3.69
C ILE A 334 0.46 -30.67 4.55
N SER A 335 1.32 -31.59 4.11
CA SER A 335 1.59 -32.88 4.78
C SER A 335 2.80 -32.84 5.72
N ASP A 336 3.35 -31.67 5.98
CA ASP A 336 4.48 -31.49 6.89
C ASP A 336 4.07 -31.91 8.32
N ASN A 337 5.03 -32.36 9.13
CA ASN A 337 4.82 -32.62 10.57
C ASN A 337 5.04 -31.37 11.43
N THR A 338 5.86 -30.43 10.94
CA THR A 338 6.12 -29.15 11.57
C THR A 338 6.34 -28.08 10.52
N ARG A 339 6.17 -26.81 10.90
CA ARG A 339 6.42 -25.67 10.01
C ARG A 339 6.98 -24.49 10.79
N ASN A 340 8.02 -23.87 10.25
CA ASN A 340 8.51 -22.59 10.73
C ASN A 340 7.67 -21.47 10.11
N LEU A 341 7.11 -20.62 10.96
CA LEU A 341 6.18 -19.57 10.58
C LEU A 341 6.69 -18.21 11.09
N LEU A 342 6.75 -17.23 10.19
CA LEU A 342 6.91 -15.83 10.55
C LEU A 342 5.65 -15.28 11.21
N PRO A 343 5.73 -14.13 11.90
CA PRO A 343 4.56 -13.43 12.41
C PRO A 343 3.44 -13.31 11.37
N GLY A 344 2.20 -13.56 11.78
CA GLY A 344 1.02 -13.52 10.91
C GLY A 344 0.84 -14.74 9.98
N GLU A 345 1.87 -15.55 9.74
CA GLU A 345 1.77 -16.70 8.84
C GLU A 345 0.91 -17.83 9.41
N GLY A 346 0.20 -18.54 8.53
CA GLY A 346 -0.65 -19.66 8.90
C GLY A 346 -0.75 -20.71 7.82
N VAL A 347 -0.77 -21.98 8.24
CA VAL A 347 -0.87 -23.14 7.34
C VAL A 347 -1.99 -24.07 7.78
N TYR A 348 -2.49 -24.85 6.82
CA TYR A 348 -3.52 -25.85 7.07
C TYR A 348 -2.92 -27.26 7.02
N SER A 349 -3.36 -28.14 7.91
CA SER A 349 -3.15 -29.59 7.80
C SER A 349 -4.47 -30.32 8.01
N LYS A 350 -4.60 -31.56 7.53
CA LYS A 350 -5.86 -32.32 7.62
C LYS A 350 -6.03 -32.93 9.00
N ILE A 351 -7.23 -32.79 9.56
CA ILE A 351 -7.66 -33.51 10.76
C ILE A 351 -8.42 -34.75 10.29
N ASN A 352 -7.84 -35.93 10.48
CA ASN A 352 -8.53 -37.21 10.21
C ASN A 352 -9.28 -37.73 11.45
N THR A 353 -8.71 -37.43 12.63
CA THR A 353 -9.24 -37.64 13.97
C THR A 353 -8.91 -36.40 14.79
N GLN A 354 -9.45 -36.27 16.01
CA GLN A 354 -9.07 -35.18 16.90
C GLN A 354 -7.53 -35.06 17.04
N PHE A 355 -7.00 -33.84 17.13
CA PHE A 355 -5.56 -33.58 17.20
C PHE A 355 -5.20 -32.86 18.50
N ASP A 356 -4.34 -33.49 19.29
CA ASP A 356 -3.87 -32.98 20.57
C ASP A 356 -2.56 -32.22 20.39
N VAL A 357 -2.59 -30.92 20.62
CA VAL A 357 -1.42 -30.05 20.60
C VAL A 357 -1.64 -28.86 21.53
N THR A 358 -0.57 -28.37 22.13
CA THR A 358 -0.61 -27.18 22.98
C THR A 358 0.10 -26.02 22.30
N ASP A 359 -0.38 -24.82 22.55
CA ASP A 359 0.26 -23.58 22.12
C ASP A 359 1.73 -23.52 22.61
N THR A 360 2.60 -22.94 21.81
CA THR A 360 4.03 -22.75 22.14
C THR A 360 4.46 -21.38 21.62
N GLY A 361 5.01 -20.53 22.48
CA GLY A 361 5.35 -19.15 22.10
C GLY A 361 4.12 -18.39 21.60
N ASN A 362 4.18 -17.91 20.36
CA ASN A 362 3.11 -17.28 19.60
C ASN A 362 2.39 -18.25 18.65
N ILE A 363 2.79 -19.52 18.58
CA ILE A 363 2.04 -20.51 17.80
C ILE A 363 0.71 -20.82 18.48
N ARG A 364 -0.36 -20.69 17.69
CA ARG A 364 -1.75 -20.96 18.06
C ARG A 364 -2.38 -21.90 17.04
N TYR A 365 -3.46 -22.55 17.46
CA TYR A 365 -4.16 -23.53 16.65
C TYR A 365 -5.67 -23.28 16.64
N ALA A 366 -6.31 -23.67 15.53
CA ALA A 366 -7.76 -23.74 15.46
C ALA A 366 -8.22 -24.85 14.52
N GLY A 367 -9.17 -25.65 14.96
CA GLY A 367 -9.83 -26.64 14.12
C GLY A 367 -11.07 -26.05 13.44
N ALA A 368 -11.28 -26.35 12.16
CA ALA A 368 -12.42 -25.86 11.40
C ALA A 368 -12.92 -26.85 10.35
N THR A 369 -14.17 -26.68 9.96
CA THR A 369 -14.80 -27.43 8.86
C THR A 369 -15.30 -26.46 7.80
N LYS A 370 -15.08 -26.79 6.52
CA LYS A 370 -15.55 -25.94 5.41
C LYS A 370 -17.05 -25.69 5.51
N ASN A 371 -17.49 -24.46 5.23
CA ASN A 371 -18.87 -23.99 5.35
C ASN A 371 -19.49 -24.05 6.77
N SER A 372 -18.71 -24.34 7.83
CA SER A 372 -19.17 -24.30 9.22
C SER A 372 -18.81 -22.97 9.87
N THR A 373 -19.77 -22.35 10.57
CA THR A 373 -19.49 -21.16 11.39
C THR A 373 -18.92 -21.50 12.78
N LEU A 374 -18.80 -22.78 13.11
CA LEU A 374 -18.21 -23.25 14.37
C LEU A 374 -16.73 -23.59 14.18
N ILE A 375 -15.91 -23.16 15.13
CA ILE A 375 -14.47 -23.41 15.20
C ILE A 375 -14.10 -24.03 16.55
N SER A 376 -13.05 -24.86 16.54
CA SER A 376 -12.46 -25.48 17.73
C SER A 376 -11.21 -24.69 18.13
N THR A 377 -11.25 -23.97 19.25
CA THR A 377 -10.12 -23.15 19.73
C THR A 377 -9.45 -23.71 20.98
N THR A 378 -9.79 -24.94 21.35
CA THR A 378 -9.23 -25.65 22.51
C THR A 378 -8.83 -27.06 22.09
N THR A 379 -7.75 -27.58 22.66
CA THR A 379 -7.31 -28.97 22.46
C THR A 379 -8.23 -29.96 23.21
N PRO A 380 -8.52 -31.17 22.68
CA PRO A 380 -8.19 -31.64 21.33
C PRO A 380 -8.93 -30.85 20.24
N TYR A 381 -8.20 -30.49 19.19
CA TYR A 381 -8.77 -29.77 18.05
C TYR A 381 -9.59 -30.69 17.16
N THR A 382 -10.76 -30.20 16.74
CA THR A 382 -11.72 -30.94 15.89
C THR A 382 -12.07 -30.19 14.61
N GLY A 383 -12.61 -30.89 13.61
CA GLY A 383 -12.93 -30.35 12.30
C GLY A 383 -12.30 -31.16 11.18
N THR A 384 -12.21 -30.59 9.97
CA THR A 384 -11.56 -31.23 8.81
C THR A 384 -10.21 -30.60 8.44
N ARG A 385 -9.89 -29.45 9.01
CA ARG A 385 -8.58 -28.80 8.94
C ARG A 385 -8.16 -28.27 10.30
N LEU A 386 -6.86 -28.36 10.56
CA LEU A 386 -6.17 -27.63 11.61
C LEU A 386 -5.48 -26.43 10.95
N LEU A 387 -5.85 -25.23 11.37
CA LEU A 387 -5.04 -24.03 11.17
C LEU A 387 -3.96 -24.01 12.26
N THR A 388 -2.71 -23.93 11.84
CA THR A 388 -1.56 -23.62 12.70
C THR A 388 -1.00 -22.29 12.26
N PHE A 389 -0.93 -21.31 13.15
CA PHE A 389 -0.52 -19.95 12.80
C PHE A 389 0.31 -19.28 13.89
N ASN A 390 1.11 -18.30 13.49
CA ASN A 390 1.90 -17.48 14.39
C ASN A 390 1.14 -16.17 14.70
N SER A 391 0.67 -16.02 15.93
CA SER A 391 -0.11 -14.87 16.38
C SER A 391 0.73 -13.66 16.80
N ASN A 392 2.05 -13.68 16.54
CA ASN A 392 2.93 -12.55 16.84
C ASN A 392 2.46 -11.31 16.06
N ASP A 393 2.43 -10.19 16.75
CA ASP A 393 1.92 -8.89 16.31
C ASP A 393 3.03 -7.93 15.86
N SER A 394 4.29 -8.39 15.88
CA SER A 394 5.44 -7.65 15.39
C SER A 394 5.89 -8.16 14.03
N ASN A 395 5.87 -7.28 13.03
CA ASN A 395 6.46 -7.51 11.71
C ASN A 395 7.93 -7.03 11.61
N ALA A 396 8.52 -6.56 12.72
CA ALA A 396 9.88 -6.07 12.78
C ALA A 396 10.89 -7.24 12.86
N VAL A 397 11.05 -7.97 11.75
CA VAL A 397 11.84 -9.20 11.68
C VAL A 397 13.15 -9.08 10.92
N PHE A 398 13.44 -7.91 10.36
CA PHE A 398 14.64 -7.68 9.54
C PHE A 398 15.79 -7.11 10.37
N ASN A 399 17.01 -7.56 10.09
CA ASN A 399 18.22 -6.94 10.63
C ASN A 399 18.63 -5.70 9.81
N THR A 400 19.71 -5.03 10.23
CA THR A 400 20.23 -3.82 9.56
C THR A 400 20.68 -4.05 8.11
N SER A 401 20.83 -5.30 7.68
CA SER A 401 21.16 -5.68 6.31
C SER A 401 19.93 -6.11 5.50
N GLY A 402 18.72 -5.94 6.04
CA GLY A 402 17.47 -6.33 5.37
C GLY A 402 17.22 -7.83 5.34
N ASN A 403 17.96 -8.62 6.12
CA ASN A 403 17.74 -10.07 6.19
C ASN A 403 16.82 -10.42 7.36
N ILE A 404 15.90 -11.35 7.15
CA ILE A 404 15.04 -11.89 8.20
C ILE A 404 15.91 -12.59 9.26
N VAL A 405 15.73 -12.23 10.53
CA VAL A 405 16.44 -12.87 11.63
C VAL A 405 15.88 -14.26 11.89
N SER A 406 16.76 -15.26 12.08
CA SER A 406 16.32 -16.65 12.30
C SER A 406 15.43 -16.81 13.53
N SER A 407 15.58 -15.95 14.55
CA SER A 407 14.75 -15.93 15.75
C SER A 407 13.34 -15.39 15.54
N ALA A 408 13.02 -14.85 14.36
CA ALA A 408 11.66 -14.41 14.03
C ALA A 408 10.71 -15.58 13.72
N TYR A 409 11.27 -16.74 13.35
CA TYR A 409 10.47 -17.93 13.07
C TYR A 409 10.12 -18.66 14.35
N GLU A 410 8.87 -19.12 14.44
CA GLU A 410 8.44 -20.07 15.45
C GLU A 410 7.92 -21.36 14.80
N THR A 411 8.21 -22.51 15.42
CA THR A 411 7.87 -23.81 14.86
C THR A 411 6.54 -24.31 15.41
N GLY A 412 5.54 -24.45 14.53
CA GLY A 412 4.27 -25.10 14.85
C GLY A 412 4.26 -26.58 14.50
N GLN A 413 3.52 -27.37 15.30
CA GLN A 413 3.26 -28.79 15.01
C GLN A 413 2.07 -28.92 14.05
N LEU A 414 2.09 -29.95 13.21
CA LEU A 414 1.09 -30.23 12.20
C LEU A 414 0.68 -31.70 12.25
N THR A 415 -0.42 -32.05 11.58
CA THR A 415 -0.95 -33.41 11.64
C THR A 415 -0.19 -34.43 10.78
N GLY A 416 0.76 -33.99 9.95
CA GLY A 416 1.41 -34.85 8.95
C GLY A 416 0.51 -35.24 7.77
N ASN A 417 -0.71 -34.72 7.68
CA ASN A 417 -1.69 -35.08 6.66
C ASN A 417 -2.02 -33.87 5.77
N GLY A 418 -1.83 -34.02 4.45
CA GLY A 418 -1.99 -32.93 3.47
C GLY A 418 -2.89 -33.26 2.28
N ASP A 419 -3.03 -32.29 1.38
CA ASP A 419 -3.61 -32.48 0.04
C ASP A 419 -2.56 -32.99 -0.95
N SER A 420 -2.96 -33.85 -1.88
CA SER A 420 -2.08 -34.28 -2.98
C SER A 420 -2.03 -33.19 -4.04
N ARG A 421 -0.85 -32.57 -4.26
CA ARG A 421 -0.70 -31.48 -5.23
C ARG A 421 0.67 -31.53 -5.91
N SER A 422 0.70 -31.26 -7.21
CA SER A 422 1.92 -31.00 -7.97
C SER A 422 2.12 -29.49 -8.07
N VAL A 423 2.99 -28.93 -7.24
CA VAL A 423 3.36 -27.50 -7.28
C VAL A 423 4.86 -27.40 -7.55
N VAL A 424 5.26 -26.43 -8.38
CA VAL A 424 6.67 -26.09 -8.56
C VAL A 424 7.06 -25.19 -7.41
N GLU A 425 7.82 -25.74 -6.47
CA GLU A 425 8.19 -25.00 -5.25
C GLU A 425 9.19 -23.90 -5.58
N ALA A 426 8.79 -22.64 -5.37
CA ALA A 426 9.74 -21.54 -5.28
C ALA A 426 10.32 -21.51 -3.86
N GLY A 427 11.64 -21.32 -3.74
CA GLY A 427 12.28 -21.09 -2.45
C GLY A 427 12.03 -19.67 -1.95
N ARG A 428 11.93 -19.48 -0.62
CA ARG A 428 11.83 -18.15 -0.03
C ARG A 428 13.14 -17.40 -0.17
N GLN A 429 13.11 -16.21 -0.75
CA GLN A 429 14.22 -15.26 -0.70
C GLN A 429 13.65 -13.91 -0.31
N ALA A 430 14.06 -13.36 0.84
CA ALA A 430 13.60 -12.03 1.25
C ALA A 430 13.97 -11.00 0.18
N TYR A 431 13.00 -10.18 -0.21
CA TYR A 431 13.24 -9.06 -1.10
C TYR A 431 13.78 -7.89 -0.26
N GLN A 432 14.92 -7.33 -0.66
CA GLN A 432 15.55 -6.22 0.06
C GLN A 432 14.92 -4.90 -0.35
N ASN A 433 14.09 -4.32 0.51
CA ASN A 433 13.65 -2.94 0.35
C ASN A 433 14.49 -2.01 1.25
N PRO A 434 15.11 -0.95 0.72
CA PRO A 434 15.88 0.01 1.49
C PRO A 434 14.99 0.90 2.38
N GLY A 435 14.52 0.34 3.50
CA GLY A 435 14.26 1.04 4.75
C GLY A 435 13.03 1.96 4.84
N LYS A 436 12.39 1.95 6.03
CA LYS A 436 11.47 3.00 6.49
C LYS A 436 12.22 4.35 6.45
N TYR A 437 11.63 5.37 5.83
CA TYR A 437 12.20 6.72 5.83
C TYR A 437 11.76 7.44 7.11
N PRO A 438 12.63 7.67 8.12
CA PRO A 438 12.25 8.56 9.21
C PRO A 438 12.08 9.97 8.62
N VAL A 439 10.87 10.51 8.73
CA VAL A 439 10.53 11.87 8.30
C VAL A 439 10.49 12.80 9.50
N ASP A 440 11.21 13.92 9.41
CA ASP A 440 11.18 14.98 10.42
C ASP A 440 9.93 15.83 10.20
N ALA A 441 9.06 15.93 11.21
CA ALA A 441 7.84 16.71 11.16
C ALA A 441 8.11 18.19 10.85
N ALA A 442 9.24 18.75 11.31
CA ALA A 442 9.60 20.14 11.06
C ALA A 442 9.91 20.41 9.58
N ALA A 443 10.30 19.41 8.79
CA ALA A 443 10.53 19.56 7.35
C ALA A 443 9.23 19.65 6.53
N ILE A 444 8.10 19.17 7.08
CA ILE A 444 6.75 19.27 6.49
C ILE A 444 5.97 20.43 7.11
N LEU A 445 6.05 20.59 8.43
CA LEU A 445 5.30 21.58 9.19
C LEU A 445 5.98 22.95 9.27
N GLY A 446 7.29 23.04 9.00
CA GLY A 446 8.06 24.29 9.04
C GLY A 446 7.65 25.35 8.02
N GLU A 447 6.77 25.01 7.07
CA GLU A 447 6.10 25.95 6.18
C GLU A 447 4.61 26.19 6.51
N ARG A 448 4.03 25.40 7.44
CA ARG A 448 2.64 25.59 7.93
C ARG A 448 2.56 26.63 9.06
N GLU A 449 3.67 27.06 9.65
CA GLU A 449 3.69 28.10 10.68
C GLU A 449 3.76 29.53 10.09
N ARG A 450 2.61 30.04 9.63
CA ARG A 450 2.21 31.39 10.08
C ARG A 450 1.63 31.21 11.47
N THR A 451 2.46 31.47 12.49
CA THR A 451 2.09 31.71 13.90
C THR A 451 0.91 30.88 14.42
N PHE A 452 1.22 29.86 15.21
CA PHE A 452 0.29 29.20 16.12
C PHE A 452 -0.14 30.19 17.25
N ASP A 453 -0.94 31.18 16.87
CA ASP A 453 -1.88 31.89 17.73
C ASP A 453 -3.15 31.03 17.74
N GLY A 454 -3.57 30.58 18.91
CA GLY A 454 -4.67 29.64 19.10
C GLY A 454 -6.06 30.19 18.75
N THR A 455 -6.27 30.67 17.52
CA THR A 455 -7.57 31.15 17.04
C THR A 455 -8.08 30.52 15.73
N ASP A 456 -7.32 29.70 15.01
CA ASP A 456 -7.80 29.05 13.78
C ASP A 456 -8.11 27.55 13.95
N LEU A 457 -9.15 27.27 14.74
CA LEU A 457 -10.02 26.12 14.51
C LEU A 457 -11.09 26.57 13.51
N LEU A 458 -11.14 25.95 12.32
CA LEU A 458 -12.35 25.35 11.73
C LEU A 458 -12.15 25.01 10.25
N TYR A 459 -12.22 23.71 9.97
CA TYR A 459 -13.05 23.20 8.88
C TYR A 459 -14.36 24.00 8.83
N GLY A 460 -14.59 24.73 7.75
CA GLY A 460 -15.90 25.33 7.50
C GLY A 460 -16.95 24.24 7.33
N LYS A 461 -17.91 24.19 8.24
CA LYS A 461 -19.25 23.69 7.92
C LYS A 461 -19.83 24.55 6.80
N ASN A 462 -20.03 23.96 5.64
CA ASN A 462 -21.29 23.97 4.90
C ASN A 462 -21.30 22.80 3.92
#